data_AF-A0A1I7E717-F1
#
_entry.id   AF-A0A1I7E717-F1
#
_cell.length_a   1.000
_cell.length_b   1.000
_cell.length_c   1.000
_cell.angle_alpha   90.00
_cell.angle_beta   90.00
_cell.angle_gamma   90.00
#
_symmetry.space_group_name_H-M   'P 1'
#
loop_
_entity.id
_entity.type
_entity.pdbx_description
1 polymer ?
#
loop_
_entity_poly.entity_id
_entity_poly.type
_entity_poly.pdbx_seq_one_letter_code
_entity_poly.pdbx_strand_id
1 'polypeptide(L)'
;MWNWLLILVASLMSEQTQPELPPDALLIQEGTASYYGRRFHLRKTSNGEIFHMDSLTAAHKTLPFNTLVKVTREDTGEHVWVRINDRLPKTSRRIIDLSRAAGTQLGLLHDGITKVRLEVESIEEIDRLIEYYGDNPPTTLRLRPVDLAISVPSKEINTNLPDF
;
A
#
# COMPACT_ATOMS: atom_id res chain seq x y z
N MET A 1 -63.81 -12.91 5.07
CA MET A 1 -62.66 -13.84 5.21
C MET A 1 -62.08 -14.02 3.81
N TRP A 2 -60.83 -13.71 3.44
CA TRP A 2 -59.59 -13.36 4.14
C TRP A 2 -58.81 -12.35 3.27
N ASN A 3 -58.00 -11.57 3.97
CA ASN A 3 -57.19 -10.45 3.52
C ASN A 3 -55.82 -10.96 3.02
N TRP A 4 -55.34 -10.49 1.87
CA TRP A 4 -53.90 -10.57 1.54
C TRP A 4 -53.43 -9.24 0.97
N LEU A 5 -53.05 -8.35 1.89
CA LEU A 5 -52.27 -7.14 1.62
C LEU A 5 -50.79 -7.57 1.47
N LEU A 6 -50.27 -7.61 0.25
CA LEU A 6 -48.83 -7.73 0.01
C LEU A 6 -48.19 -6.36 0.26
N ILE A 7 -47.64 -6.17 1.46
CA ILE A 7 -46.75 -5.03 1.73
C ILE A 7 -45.40 -5.38 1.09
N LEU A 8 -45.15 -4.80 -0.08
CA LEU A 8 -43.84 -4.78 -0.71
C LEU A 8 -42.99 -3.78 0.09
N VAL A 9 -42.34 -4.25 1.16
CA VAL A 9 -41.27 -3.46 1.80
C VAL A 9 -40.09 -3.49 0.85
N ALA A 10 -40.06 -2.53 -0.08
CA ALA A 10 -38.85 -2.19 -0.79
C ALA A 10 -37.83 -1.72 0.26
N SER A 11 -36.96 -2.64 0.67
CA SER A 11 -35.83 -2.33 1.53
C SER A 11 -34.92 -1.39 0.74
N LEU A 12 -35.01 -0.09 1.02
CA LEU A 12 -33.97 0.87 0.63
C LEU A 12 -32.71 0.51 1.43
N MET A 13 -31.96 -0.46 0.93
CA MET A 13 -30.55 -0.57 1.23
C MET A 13 -29.92 0.64 0.56
N SER A 14 -29.64 1.69 1.32
CA SER A 14 -28.74 2.72 0.83
C SER A 14 -27.42 2.01 0.54
N GLU A 15 -27.04 1.90 -0.72
CA GLU A 15 -25.65 1.62 -1.07
C GLU A 15 -24.83 2.75 -0.45
N GLN A 16 -24.22 2.47 0.71
CA GLN A 16 -23.20 3.35 1.25
C GLN A 16 -21.98 3.19 0.34
N THR A 17 -21.91 4.02 -0.70
CA THR A 17 -20.73 4.11 -1.55
C THR A 17 -19.58 4.54 -0.67
N GLN A 18 -18.68 3.61 -0.34
CA GLN A 18 -17.47 3.95 0.38
C GLN A 18 -16.72 5.02 -0.43
N PRO A 19 -16.22 6.08 0.19
CA PRO A 19 -15.48 7.11 -0.53
C PRO A 19 -14.31 6.45 -1.26
N GLU A 20 -14.28 6.64 -2.58
CA GLU A 20 -13.22 6.08 -3.42
C GLU A 20 -11.90 6.74 -3.05
N LEU A 21 -10.90 5.92 -2.73
CA LEU A 21 -9.59 6.44 -2.37
C LEU A 21 -8.92 7.05 -3.61
N PRO A 22 -8.19 8.16 -3.44
CA PRO A 22 -7.32 8.65 -4.51
C PRO A 22 -6.39 7.54 -5.02
N PRO A 23 -6.11 7.46 -6.34
CA PRO A 23 -5.29 6.38 -6.92
C PRO A 23 -3.92 6.17 -6.27
N ASP A 24 -3.34 7.21 -5.66
CA ASP A 24 -2.03 7.20 -5.01
C ASP A 24 -2.11 7.32 -3.49
N ALA A 25 -3.28 7.07 -2.88
CA ALA A 25 -3.47 7.24 -1.43
C ALA A 25 -2.53 6.34 -0.60
N LEU A 26 -2.20 5.15 -1.13
CA LEU A 26 -1.37 4.16 -0.46
C LEU A 26 0.10 4.18 -0.92
N LEU A 27 0.44 5.03 -1.90
CA LEU A 27 1.79 5.13 -2.44
C LEU A 27 2.73 5.78 -1.43
N ILE A 28 3.73 5.03 -0.98
CA ILE A 28 4.73 5.51 -0.01
C ILE A 28 6.09 5.79 -0.64
N GLN A 29 6.44 5.19 -1.78
CA GLN A 29 7.75 5.40 -2.38
C GLN A 29 7.82 4.93 -3.83
N GLU A 30 8.69 5.57 -4.60
CA GLU A 30 9.07 5.14 -5.95
C GLU A 30 10.59 5.05 -6.06
N GLY A 31 11.10 4.16 -6.89
CA GLY A 31 12.55 4.00 -7.04
C GLY A 31 12.98 2.75 -7.78
N THR A 32 14.23 2.35 -7.55
CA THR A 32 14.81 1.17 -8.21
C THR A 32 14.81 -0.03 -7.26
N ALA A 33 14.33 -1.17 -7.75
CA ALA A 33 14.44 -2.47 -7.09
C ALA A 33 15.57 -3.33 -7.66
N SER A 34 16.04 -4.30 -6.87
CA SER A 34 16.85 -5.45 -7.29
C SER A 34 16.35 -6.69 -6.53
N TYR A 35 17.01 -7.83 -6.70
CA TYR A 35 16.90 -8.97 -5.80
C TYR A 35 18.28 -9.38 -5.26
N TYR A 36 18.33 -10.02 -4.09
CA TYR A 36 19.59 -10.55 -3.55
C TYR A 36 19.94 -11.94 -4.10
N GLY A 37 21.23 -12.16 -4.37
CA GLY A 37 21.75 -13.40 -4.93
C GLY A 37 21.71 -14.60 -3.97
N ARG A 38 21.80 -15.82 -4.52
CA ARG A 38 21.69 -17.09 -3.78
C ARG A 38 22.64 -17.21 -2.58
N ARG A 39 23.81 -16.57 -2.62
CA ARG A 39 24.82 -16.60 -1.54
C ARG A 39 24.33 -16.09 -0.17
N PHE A 40 23.21 -15.38 -0.15
CA PHE A 40 22.63 -14.86 1.09
C PHE A 40 21.74 -15.89 1.79
N HIS A 41 21.28 -16.92 1.08
CA HIS A 41 20.37 -17.92 1.64
C HIS A 41 20.92 -18.54 2.94
N LEU A 42 20.04 -18.70 3.92
CA LEU A 42 20.31 -19.22 5.27
C LEU A 42 21.24 -18.34 6.13
N ARG A 43 21.51 -17.10 5.72
CA ARG A 43 22.18 -16.10 6.57
C ARG A 43 21.18 -15.31 7.39
N LYS A 44 21.63 -14.75 8.50
CA LYS A 44 20.82 -13.84 9.31
C LYS A 44 20.54 -12.54 8.56
N THR A 45 19.29 -12.10 8.58
CA THR A 45 18.87 -10.75 8.18
C THR A 45 19.12 -9.76 9.32
N SER A 46 18.91 -8.48 9.04
CA SER A 46 19.03 -7.39 10.01
C SER A 46 17.98 -7.43 11.12
N ASN A 47 16.83 -8.11 10.92
CA ASN A 47 15.86 -8.34 11.98
C ASN A 47 16.13 -9.62 12.80
N GLY A 48 17.18 -10.37 12.45
CA GLY A 48 17.62 -11.58 13.16
C GLY A 48 17.05 -12.89 12.64
N GLU A 49 16.08 -12.85 11.72
CA GLU A 49 15.54 -14.05 11.05
C GLU A 49 16.58 -14.72 10.15
N ILE A 50 16.37 -15.99 9.85
CA ILE A 50 17.13 -16.69 8.81
C ILE A 50 16.51 -16.37 7.46
N PHE A 51 17.31 -15.87 6.53
CA PHE A 51 16.86 -15.52 5.20
C PHE A 51 16.58 -16.75 4.32
N HIS A 52 15.33 -16.89 3.87
CA HIS A 52 14.92 -17.89 2.89
C HIS A 52 14.65 -17.22 1.53
N MET A 53 15.39 -17.64 0.49
CA MET A 53 15.26 -17.02 -0.84
C MET A 53 13.92 -17.29 -1.51
N ASP A 54 13.20 -18.31 -1.02
CA ASP A 54 11.91 -18.75 -1.54
C ASP A 54 10.72 -18.11 -0.79
N SER A 55 10.97 -17.29 0.22
CA SER A 55 9.94 -16.53 0.95
C SER A 55 9.66 -15.18 0.29
N LEU A 56 8.47 -14.61 0.48
CA LEU A 56 8.11 -13.28 -0.02
C LEU A 56 8.55 -12.19 0.97
N THR A 57 9.85 -11.92 1.00
CA THR A 57 10.47 -10.93 1.88
C THR A 57 11.34 -9.96 1.12
N ALA A 58 11.66 -8.82 1.75
CA ALA A 58 12.49 -7.79 1.17
C ALA A 58 13.38 -7.09 2.20
N ALA A 59 14.51 -6.56 1.72
CA ALA A 59 15.34 -5.59 2.42
C ALA A 59 14.92 -4.19 2.00
N HIS A 60 14.64 -3.32 2.97
CA HIS A 60 14.30 -1.92 2.71
C HIS A 60 15.18 -1.00 3.59
N LYS A 61 15.36 0.26 3.19
CA LYS A 61 16.28 1.18 3.90
C LYS A 61 15.78 1.58 5.28
N THR A 62 14.51 1.95 5.40
CA THR A 62 13.99 2.66 6.58
C THR A 62 12.67 2.14 7.13
N LEU A 63 11.90 1.41 6.31
CA LEU A 63 10.58 0.89 6.72
C LEU A 63 10.72 -0.01 7.95
N PRO A 64 9.79 0.05 8.91
CA PRO A 64 9.76 -0.87 10.05
C PRO A 64 9.84 -2.32 9.58
N PHE A 65 10.43 -3.18 10.41
CA PHE A 65 10.32 -4.61 10.14
C PHE A 65 8.86 -5.04 10.26
N ASN A 66 8.49 -6.06 9.49
CA ASN A 66 7.13 -6.59 9.33
C ASN A 66 6.14 -5.70 8.60
N THR A 67 6.52 -4.51 8.11
CA THR A 67 5.69 -3.78 7.14
C THR A 67 5.46 -4.65 5.90
N LEU A 68 4.19 -4.78 5.50
CA LEU A 68 3.79 -5.38 4.23
C LEU A 68 3.75 -4.31 3.17
N VAL A 69 4.39 -4.58 2.03
CA VAL A 69 4.49 -3.63 0.93
C VAL A 69 4.18 -4.35 -0.37
N LYS A 70 3.29 -3.76 -1.17
CA LYS A 70 3.09 -4.14 -2.56
C LYS A 70 4.16 -3.46 -3.39
N VAL A 71 4.92 -4.26 -4.11
CA VAL A 71 5.95 -3.81 -5.03
C VAL A 71 5.40 -3.97 -6.43
N THR A 72 5.11 -2.87 -7.10
CA THR A 72 4.58 -2.85 -8.46
C THR A 72 5.69 -2.41 -9.41
N ARG A 73 5.96 -3.20 -10.44
CA ARG A 73 6.92 -2.89 -11.50
C ARG A 73 6.27 -1.96 -12.52
N GLU A 74 6.88 -0.80 -12.77
CA GLU A 74 6.24 0.32 -13.48
C GLU A 74 6.00 0.06 -14.98
N ASP A 75 6.91 -0.64 -15.65
CA ASP A 75 6.84 -0.86 -17.10
C ASP A 75 5.82 -1.95 -17.52
N THR A 76 5.46 -2.85 -16.60
CA THR A 76 4.64 -4.04 -16.87
C THR A 76 3.35 -4.07 -16.04
N GLY A 77 3.31 -3.36 -14.91
CA GLY A 77 2.20 -3.41 -13.95
C GLY A 77 2.18 -4.67 -13.07
N GLU A 78 3.11 -5.61 -13.29
CA GLU A 78 3.28 -6.79 -12.44
C GLU A 78 3.59 -6.38 -11.00
N HIS A 79 3.06 -7.14 -10.04
CA HIS A 79 3.24 -6.80 -8.63
C HIS A 79 3.39 -8.01 -7.72
N VAL A 80 4.01 -7.78 -6.56
CA VAL A 80 4.17 -8.79 -5.51
C VAL A 80 4.10 -8.14 -4.13
N TRP A 81 3.42 -8.79 -3.21
CA TRP A 81 3.46 -8.42 -1.79
C TRP A 81 4.67 -9.04 -1.11
N VAL A 82 5.37 -8.22 -0.32
CA VAL A 82 6.53 -8.66 0.47
C VAL A 82 6.46 -8.12 1.89
N ARG A 83 7.03 -8.88 2.83
CA ARG A 83 7.28 -8.41 4.19
C ARG A 83 8.70 -7.89 4.33
N ILE A 84 8.87 -6.73 4.97
CA ILE A 84 10.19 -6.20 5.27
C ILE A 84 10.82 -6.97 6.44
N ASN A 85 11.95 -7.63 6.21
CA ASN A 85 12.68 -8.35 7.27
C ASN A 85 14.19 -8.08 7.28
N ASP A 86 14.67 -7.23 6.37
CA ASP A 86 16.10 -6.92 6.27
C ASP A 86 16.35 -5.45 5.92
N ARG A 87 17.63 -5.05 5.91
CA ARG A 87 18.09 -3.70 5.63
C ARG A 87 19.03 -3.65 4.44
N LEU A 88 18.81 -2.63 3.62
CA LEU A 88 19.76 -2.22 2.60
C LEU A 88 20.90 -1.38 3.22
N PRO A 89 22.10 -1.41 2.65
CA PRO A 89 23.12 -0.41 2.94
C PRO A 89 22.59 1.01 2.67
N LYS A 90 22.86 1.96 3.56
CA LYS A 90 22.40 3.36 3.44
C LYS A 90 22.85 4.01 2.12
N THR A 91 24.02 3.62 1.60
CA THR A 91 24.62 4.11 0.35
C THR A 91 24.02 3.49 -0.92
N SER A 92 23.15 2.49 -0.80
CA SER A 92 22.51 1.88 -1.96
C SER A 92 21.72 2.92 -2.75
N ARG A 93 21.77 2.88 -4.09
CA ARG A 93 20.88 3.68 -4.94
C ARG A 93 19.50 3.04 -5.10
N ARG A 94 19.34 1.79 -4.67
CA ARG A 94 18.09 1.04 -4.70
C ARG A 94 17.26 1.35 -3.47
N ILE A 95 15.94 1.27 -3.59
CA ILE A 95 15.04 1.45 -2.46
C ILE A 95 14.70 0.12 -1.79
N ILE A 96 14.66 -0.97 -2.56
CA ILE A 96 14.27 -2.29 -2.09
C ILE A 96 15.08 -3.39 -2.79
N ASP A 97 15.52 -4.40 -2.04
CA ASP A 97 16.02 -5.66 -2.60
C ASP A 97 15.05 -6.79 -2.23
N LEU A 98 14.56 -7.51 -3.23
CA LEU A 98 13.59 -8.60 -3.10
C LEU A 98 14.29 -9.95 -2.89
N SER A 99 13.54 -10.89 -2.31
CA SER A 99 13.88 -12.31 -2.41
C SER A 99 13.85 -12.82 -3.84
N ARG A 100 14.45 -14.00 -4.04
CA ARG A 100 14.43 -14.63 -5.37
C ARG A 100 13.01 -15.01 -5.76
N ALA A 101 12.20 -15.53 -4.84
CA ALA A 101 10.79 -15.81 -5.11
C ALA A 101 10.01 -14.54 -5.50
N ALA A 102 10.12 -13.46 -4.72
CA ALA A 102 9.45 -12.21 -5.03
C ALA A 102 9.94 -11.59 -6.34
N GLY A 103 11.25 -11.57 -6.57
CA GLY A 103 11.84 -11.13 -7.84
C GLY A 103 11.45 -12.00 -9.04
N THR A 104 11.12 -13.28 -8.84
CA THR A 104 10.59 -14.14 -9.90
C THR A 104 9.17 -13.73 -10.26
N GLN A 105 8.31 -13.54 -9.27
CA GLN A 105 6.92 -13.11 -9.48
C GLN A 105 6.84 -11.74 -10.14
N LEU A 106 7.74 -10.82 -9.78
CA LEU A 106 7.83 -9.48 -10.37
C LEU A 106 8.50 -9.45 -11.76
N GLY A 107 8.97 -10.60 -12.28
CA GLY A 107 9.70 -10.67 -13.55
C GLY A 107 11.09 -10.01 -13.53
N LEU A 108 11.69 -9.83 -12.37
CA LEU A 108 12.95 -9.09 -12.16
C LEU A 108 14.21 -9.90 -12.46
N LEU A 109 14.13 -11.24 -12.51
CA LEU A 109 15.33 -12.09 -12.56
C LEU A 109 16.19 -11.89 -13.81
N HIS A 110 15.57 -11.58 -14.95
CA HIS A 110 16.27 -11.34 -16.21
C HIS A 110 16.97 -9.98 -16.22
N ASP A 111 16.23 -8.93 -15.85
CA ASP A 111 16.72 -7.55 -15.94
C ASP A 111 17.67 -7.17 -14.79
N GLY A 112 17.57 -7.88 -13.66
CA GLY A 112 18.37 -7.65 -12.46
C GLY A 112 17.89 -6.45 -11.63
N ILE A 113 17.54 -5.35 -12.29
CA ILE A 113 17.01 -4.12 -11.69
C ILE A 113 15.81 -3.60 -12.48
N THR A 114 14.87 -2.95 -11.81
CA THR A 114 13.72 -2.29 -12.47
C THR A 114 13.21 -1.10 -11.66
N LYS A 115 12.35 -0.27 -12.26
CA LYS A 115 11.62 0.79 -11.58
C LYS A 115 10.36 0.24 -10.94
N VAL A 116 10.13 0.63 -9.69
CA VAL A 116 9.01 0.15 -8.88
C VAL A 116 8.35 1.24 -8.07
N ARG A 117 7.06 1.03 -7.82
CA ARG A 117 6.24 1.75 -6.86
C ARG A 117 5.98 0.85 -5.65
N LEU A 118 6.04 1.45 -4.46
CA LEU A 118 5.79 0.79 -3.18
C LEU A 118 4.49 1.34 -2.59
N GLU A 119 3.54 0.45 -2.35
CA GLU A 119 2.26 0.77 -1.71
C GLU A 119 2.11 -0.04 -0.41
N VAL A 120 1.45 0.56 0.58
CA VAL A 120 1.06 -0.16 1.80
C VAL A 120 -0.34 -0.78 1.67
N GLU A 121 -0.75 -1.59 2.64
CA GLU A 121 -2.02 -2.30 2.61
C GLU A 121 -3.26 -1.43 2.84
N SER A 122 -3.13 -0.34 3.59
CA SER A 122 -4.28 0.51 3.93
C SER A 122 -3.88 1.91 4.43
N ILE A 123 -4.87 2.79 4.66
CA ILE A 123 -4.63 4.12 5.23
C ILE A 123 -4.17 3.99 6.69
N GLU A 124 -4.72 3.03 7.43
CA GLU A 124 -4.33 2.78 8.82
C GLU A 124 -2.84 2.42 8.91
N GLU A 125 -2.31 1.76 7.88
CA GLU A 125 -0.87 1.49 7.77
C GLU A 125 -0.06 2.77 7.52
N ILE A 126 -0.57 3.72 6.74
CA ILE A 126 0.04 5.06 6.59
C ILE A 126 0.07 5.77 7.95
N ASP A 127 -1.06 5.79 8.66
CA ASP A 127 -1.16 6.43 9.98
C ASP A 127 -0.20 5.81 10.98
N ARG A 128 -0.09 4.47 10.98
CA ARG A 128 0.90 3.76 11.79
C ARG A 128 2.33 4.17 11.46
N LEU A 129 2.67 4.33 10.18
CA LEU A 129 4.00 4.80 9.78
C LEU A 129 4.25 6.25 10.21
N ILE A 130 3.26 7.12 10.09
CA ILE A 130 3.34 8.51 10.57
C ILE A 130 3.62 8.51 12.08
N GLU A 131 2.86 7.76 12.86
CA GLU A 131 3.07 7.63 14.30
C GLU A 131 4.45 7.05 14.64
N TYR A 132 4.85 5.98 13.93
CA TYR A 132 6.15 5.32 14.15
C TYR A 132 7.34 6.27 13.98
N TYR A 133 7.30 7.15 12.98
CA TYR A 133 8.40 8.09 12.74
C TYR A 133 8.27 9.41 13.50
N GLY A 134 7.06 9.77 13.93
CA GLY A 134 6.78 11.02 14.63
C GLY A 134 7.36 12.23 13.88
N ASP A 135 8.14 13.04 14.58
CA ASP A 135 8.69 14.29 14.05
C ASP A 135 9.83 14.12 13.05
N ASN A 136 10.33 12.89 12.84
CA ASN A 136 11.50 12.62 11.99
C ASN A 136 11.23 11.56 10.89
N PRO A 137 10.25 11.78 10.00
CA PRO A 137 9.98 10.87 8.90
C PRO A 137 11.15 10.82 7.90
N PRO A 138 11.47 9.63 7.34
CA PRO A 138 12.42 9.54 6.25
C PRO A 138 11.96 10.37 5.06
N THR A 139 12.79 11.28 4.58
CA THR A 139 12.48 12.16 3.43
C THR A 139 12.22 11.38 2.13
N THR A 140 12.61 10.11 2.10
CA THR A 140 12.39 9.21 0.97
C THR A 140 11.01 8.55 0.96
N LEU A 141 10.22 8.69 2.03
CA LEU A 141 8.87 8.13 2.14
C LEU A 141 7.82 9.25 2.03
N ARG A 142 6.79 8.99 1.24
CA ARG A 142 5.61 9.84 1.08
C ARG A 142 4.56 9.44 2.10
N LEU A 143 4.69 9.95 3.32
CA LEU A 143 3.73 9.73 4.39
C LEU A 143 2.83 10.96 4.49
N ARG A 144 1.59 10.85 4.03
CA ARG A 144 0.59 11.93 4.08
C ARG A 144 -0.69 11.39 4.69
N PRO A 145 -1.26 12.05 5.72
CA PRO A 145 -2.60 11.76 6.19
C PRO A 145 -3.58 11.82 5.01
N VAL A 146 -4.44 10.81 4.90
CA VAL A 146 -5.49 10.78 3.89
C VAL A 146 -6.78 11.21 4.57
N ASP A 147 -7.17 12.46 4.35
CA ASP A 147 -8.48 12.94 4.79
C ASP A 147 -9.55 12.29 3.90
N LEU A 148 -10.32 11.34 4.45
CA LEU A 148 -11.50 10.82 3.76
C LEU A 148 -12.48 11.98 3.59
N ALA A 149 -12.81 12.31 2.34
CA ALA A 149 -13.70 13.41 2.02
C ALA A 149 -14.99 13.29 2.84
N ILE A 150 -15.27 14.28 3.69
CA ILE A 150 -16.54 14.37 4.41
C ILE A 150 -17.62 14.54 3.34
N SER A 151 -18.61 13.64 3.29
CA SER A 151 -19.79 13.87 2.46
C SER A 151 -20.48 15.12 2.97
N VAL A 152 -20.36 16.24 2.25
CA VAL A 152 -21.16 17.42 2.56
C VAL A 152 -22.60 17.05 2.24
N PRO A 153 -23.53 17.01 3.23
CA PRO A 153 -24.93 16.80 2.91
C PRO A 153 -25.33 17.89 1.93
N SER A 154 -25.81 17.50 0.75
CA SER A 154 -26.36 18.41 -0.25
C SER A 154 -27.54 19.12 0.41
N LYS A 155 -27.31 20.31 0.94
CA LYS A 155 -28.40 21.17 1.39
C LYS A 155 -29.17 21.53 0.14
N GLU A 156 -30.38 20.99 -0.01
CA GLU A 156 -31.32 21.50 -1.01
C GLU A 156 -31.48 22.99 -0.74
N ILE A 157 -30.90 23.81 -1.62
CA ILE A 157 -31.06 25.25 -1.56
C ILE A 157 -32.47 25.48 -2.06
N ASN A 158 -33.38 25.84 -1.15
CA ASN A 158 -34.71 26.28 -1.54
C ASN A 158 -34.55 27.59 -2.33
N THR A 159 -34.65 27.52 -3.65
CA THR A 159 -34.51 28.65 -4.57
C THR A 159 -35.78 29.48 -4.70
N ASN A 160 -36.82 29.21 -3.88
CA ASN A 160 -38.01 30.05 -3.84
C ASN A 160 -37.66 31.39 -3.17
N LEU A 161 -37.22 32.32 -4.00
CA LEU A 161 -37.16 33.74 -3.65
C LEU A 161 -38.59 34.26 -3.53
N PRO A 162 -38.92 35.06 -2.50
CA PRO A 162 -40.21 35.73 -2.44
C PRO A 162 -40.33 36.73 -3.60
N ASP A 163 -41.50 36.76 -4.23
CA ASP A 163 -41.85 37.81 -5.19
C ASP A 163 -41.90 39.15 -4.42
N PHE A 164 -41.11 40.14 -4.88
CA PHE A 164 -41.08 41.50 -4.34
C PHE A 164 -42.19 42.38 -4.92
#